data_AF-A0A931RU34-F1
#
_entry.id   AF-A0A931RU34-F1
#
_cell.length_a   1.000
_cell.length_b   1.000
_cell.length_c   1.000
_cell.angle_alpha   90.00
_cell.angle_beta   90.00
_cell.angle_gamma   90.00
#
_symmetry.space_group_name_H-M   'P 1'
#
loop_
_entity.id
_entity.type
_entity.pdbx_description
1 polymer ?
#
loop_
_entity_poly.entity_id
_entity_poly.type
_entity_poly.pdbx_seq_one_letter_code
_entity_poly.pdbx_strand_id
1 'polypeptide(L)' 'MSPAQQAALARFACYCLRVSHEQVLAAIETKQINSIQDIIRYTQAGDGCTACHPLLKRYLRKKGYCSDPICSAK' A
#
# COMPACT_ATOMS: atom_id res chain seq x y z
N MET A 1 8.03 17.24 -14.92
CA MET A 1 7.79 16.83 -13.52
C MET A 1 8.93 15.91 -13.11
N SER A 2 9.68 16.28 -12.08
CA SER A 2 10.87 15.52 -11.66
C SER A 2 10.45 14.27 -10.87
N PRO A 3 11.11 13.11 -11.08
CA PRO A 3 10.78 11.86 -10.38
C PRO A 3 10.96 11.98 -8.85
N ALA A 4 11.70 12.99 -8.37
CA ALA A 4 11.90 13.25 -6.94
C ALA A 4 10.67 13.81 -6.20
N GLN A 5 9.71 14.44 -6.90
CA GLN A 5 8.55 15.08 -6.26
C GLN A 5 7.42 14.09 -5.93
N GLN A 6 7.44 12.88 -6.50
CA GLN A 6 6.48 11.82 -6.18
C GLN A 6 6.73 11.19 -4.80
N ALA A 7 7.94 11.35 -4.23
CA ALA A 7 8.29 10.80 -2.92
C ALA A 7 7.77 11.64 -1.72
N ALA A 8 7.41 12.91 -1.91
CA ALA A 8 7.08 13.81 -0.81
C ALA A 8 5.62 13.72 -0.33
N LEU A 9 4.72 13.17 -1.15
CA LEU A 9 3.32 12.87 -0.80
C LEU A 9 3.05 11.36 -0.68
N ALA A 10 4.10 10.53 -0.71
CA ALA A 10 3.98 9.08 -0.63
C ALA A 10 3.53 8.66 0.77
N ARG A 11 2.21 8.43 0.92
CA ARG A 11 1.62 7.94 2.16
C ARG A 11 2.11 6.51 2.41
N PHE A 12 2.78 6.29 3.53
CA PHE A 12 3.32 4.98 3.90
C PHE A 12 2.22 4.05 4.42
N ALA A 13 2.18 2.83 3.88
CA ALA A 13 1.32 1.74 4.34
C ALA A 13 1.93 1.10 5.59
N CYS A 14 3.26 0.96 5.60
CA CYS A 14 4.02 0.46 6.74
C CYS A 14 5.12 1.47 7.08
N TYR A 15 4.99 2.15 8.21
CA TYR A 15 6.01 3.08 8.69
C TYR A 15 7.27 2.37 9.19
N CYS A 16 7.13 1.17 9.76
CA CYS A 16 8.26 0.37 10.30
C CYS A 16 9.28 0.04 9.19
N LEU A 17 8.81 -0.27 7.98
CA LEU A 17 9.64 -0.68 6.84
C LEU A 17 9.62 0.34 5.69
N ARG A 18 9.04 1.52 5.93
CA ARG A 18 8.87 2.60 4.93
C ARG A 18 8.30 2.14 3.60
N VAL A 19 7.32 1.24 3.64
CA VAL A 19 6.63 0.73 2.45
C VAL A 19 5.46 1.66 2.12
N SER A 20 5.42 2.19 0.90
CA SER A 20 4.36 3.07 0.42
C SER A 20 3.07 2.33 0.04
N HIS A 21 1.95 3.04 0.02
CA HIS A 21 0.68 2.49 -0.49
C HIS A 21 0.83 1.97 -1.93
N GLU A 22 1.52 2.73 -2.78
CA GLU A 22 1.72 2.39 -4.19
C GLU A 22 2.51 1.09 -4.36
N GLN A 23 3.57 0.89 -3.59
CA GLN A 23 4.34 -0.37 -3.61
C GLN A 23 3.47 -1.58 -3.24
N VAL A 24 2.61 -1.44 -2.23
CA VAL A 24 1.69 -2.51 -1.83
C VAL A 24 0.67 -2.80 -2.92
N LEU A 25 0.04 -1.77 -3.48
CA LEU A 25 -0.97 -1.92 -4.54
C LEU A 25 -0.36 -2.50 -5.82
N ALA A 26 0.79 -1.99 -6.25
CA ALA A 26 1.51 -2.51 -7.39
C ALA A 26 1.88 -4.00 -7.21
N ALA A 27 2.32 -4.39 -6.01
CA ALA A 27 2.59 -5.80 -5.71
C ALA A 27 1.31 -6.65 -5.77
N ILE A 28 0.19 -6.15 -5.24
CA ILE A 28 -1.10 -6.85 -5.28
C ILE A 28 -1.58 -7.07 -6.71
N GLU A 29 -1.49 -6.04 -7.57
CA GLU A 29 -1.94 -6.13 -8.97
C GLU A 29 -1.01 -7.00 -9.82
N THR A 30 0.30 -6.80 -9.71
CA THR A 30 1.30 -7.52 -10.54
C THR A 30 1.44 -8.98 -10.16
N LYS A 31 1.32 -9.32 -8.87
CA LYS A 31 1.48 -10.70 -8.35
C LYS A 31 0.14 -11.37 -7.99
N GLN A 32 -0.99 -10.71 -8.27
CA GLN A 32 -2.34 -11.20 -7.96
C GLN A 32 -2.49 -11.65 -6.49
N ILE A 33 -1.92 -10.86 -5.58
CA ILE A 33 -1.89 -11.20 -4.16
C ILE A 33 -3.30 -11.14 -3.57
N ASN A 34 -3.67 -12.19 -2.84
CA ASN A 34 -4.96 -12.38 -2.19
C ASN A 34 -4.85 -12.64 -0.68
N SER A 35 -3.63 -12.73 -0.13
CA SER A 35 -3.37 -12.97 1.30
C SER A 35 -2.34 -12.01 1.88
N ILE A 36 -2.41 -11.75 3.19
CA ILE A 36 -1.43 -10.91 3.89
C ILE A 36 -0.04 -11.55 3.89
N GLN A 37 0.03 -12.88 4.00
CA GLN A 37 1.32 -13.56 4.00
C GLN A 37 2.09 -13.32 2.70
N ASP A 38 1.39 -13.30 1.57
CA ASP A 38 1.99 -12.96 0.28
C ASP A 38 2.40 -11.49 0.23
N ILE A 39 1.59 -10.57 0.76
CA ILE A 39 2.00 -9.15 0.87
C ILE A 39 3.30 -9.04 1.66
N ILE A 40 3.42 -9.72 2.80
CA ILE A 40 4.65 -9.72 3.60
C ILE A 40 5.81 -10.33 2.81
N ARG A 41 5.60 -11.46 2.11
CA ARG A 41 6.66 -12.08 1.29
C ARG A 41 7.17 -11.17 0.18
N TYR A 42 6.29 -10.40 -0.47
CA TYR A 42 6.66 -9.59 -1.63
C TYR A 42 7.04 -8.14 -1.30
N THR A 43 6.48 -7.56 -0.23
CA THR A 43 6.67 -6.15 0.14
C THR A 43 7.31 -5.96 1.52
N GLN A 44 7.45 -7.05 2.29
CA GLN A 44 7.90 -7.06 3.68
C GLN A 44 6.97 -6.31 4.65
N ALA A 45 5.95 -5.60 4.17
CA ALA A 45 5.06 -4.77 4.97
C ALA A 45 4.36 -5.59 6.07
N GLY A 46 4.74 -5.35 7.32
CA GLY A 46 4.10 -5.98 8.48
C GLY A 46 4.76 -7.26 8.99
N ASP A 47 6.03 -7.51 8.64
CA ASP A 47 6.82 -8.64 9.16
C ASP A 47 7.12 -8.52 10.67
N GLY A 48 7.28 -7.30 11.19
CA GLY A 48 7.60 -7.04 12.61
C GLY A 48 6.40 -6.54 13.42
N CYS A 49 6.22 -5.22 13.44
CA CYS A 49 5.27 -4.52 14.32
C CYS A 49 3.78 -4.88 14.08
N THR A 50 3.43 -5.48 12.94
CA THR A 50 2.07 -5.84 12.48
C THR A 50 1.00 -4.73 12.47
N ALA A 51 1.33 -3.50 12.89
CA ALA A 51 0.40 -2.37 12.97
C ALA A 51 -0.27 -2.03 11.63
N CYS A 52 0.38 -2.35 10.50
CA CYS A 52 -0.18 -2.14 9.16
C CYS A 52 -1.12 -3.26 8.67
N HIS A 53 -1.20 -4.42 9.35
CA HIS A 53 -2.07 -5.54 8.95
C HIS A 53 -3.54 -5.15 8.71
N PRO A 54 -4.23 -4.40 9.58
CA PRO A 54 -5.61 -4.00 9.31
C PRO A 54 -5.76 -3.15 8.04
N LEU A 55 -4.76 -2.32 7.73
CA LEU A 55 -4.72 -1.55 6.49
C LEU A 55 -4.50 -2.46 5.28
N LEU A 56 -3.58 -3.43 5.36
CA LEU A 56 -3.34 -4.43 4.31
C LEU A 56 -4.57 -5.30 4.04
N LYS A 57 -5.30 -5.73 5.08
CA LYS A 57 -6.58 -6.44 4.92
C LYS A 57 -7.58 -5.58 4.16
N ARG A 58 -7.59 -4.27 4.40
CA ARG A 58 -8.44 -3.34 3.67
C ARG A 58 -8.07 -3.27 2.19
N TYR A 59 -6.77 -3.24 1.86
CA TYR A 59 -6.29 -3.31 0.47
C TYR A 59 -6.75 -4.58 -0.25
N LEU A 60 -6.62 -5.73 0.39
CA LEU A 60 -7.06 -7.01 -0.20
C LEU A 60 -8.59 -7.06 -0.41
N ARG A 61 -9.36 -6.49 0.52
CA ARG A 61 -10.83 -6.44 0.40
C ARG A 61 -11.32 -5.45 -0.65
N LYS A 62 -10.58 -4.35 -0.87
CA LYS A 62 -10.89 -3.34 -1.89
C LYS A 62 -9.89 -3.49 -3.04
N LYS A 63 -10.14 -4.42 -3.95
CA LYS A 63 -9.52 -4.38 -5.29
C LYS A 63 -10.06 -3.16 -6.03
N GLY A 64 -9.42 -2.00 -5.87
CA GLY A 64 -9.89 -0.72 -6.39
C GLY A 64 -9.71 0.41 -5.38
N TYR A 65 -8.47 0.89 -5.24
CA TYR A 65 -8.19 2.18 -4.61
C TYR A 65 -7.95 3.19 -5.73
N CYS A 66 -8.98 3.98 -6.03
CA CYS A 66 -8.79 5.25 -6.71
C CYS A 66 -7.92 6.10 -5.76
N SER A 67 -6.66 6.29 -6.13
CA SER A 67 -5.72 7.11 -5.37
C SER A 67 -6.01 8.59 -5.61
N ASP A 68 -7.19 9.04 -5.21
CA ASP A 68 -7.57 10.45 -5.32
C ASP A 68 -7.97 10.98 -3.94
N PRO A 69 -7.24 11.96 -3.39
CA PRO A 69 -7.78 12.84 -2.34
C PRO A 69 -8.84 13.83 -2.88
N ILE A 70 -9.46 13.57 -4.04
CA ILE A 70 -10.34 14.55 -4.74
C ILE A 70 -11.83 14.14 -4.71
N CYS A 71 -12.22 12.97 -4.19
CA CYS A 71 -13.65 12.63 -4.08
C CYS A 71 -14.34 13.23 -2.83
N SER A 72 -13.97 14.48 -2.50
CA SER A 72 -14.79 15.41 -1.73
C SER A 72 -15.33 16.46 -2.70
N ALA A 73 -16.23 16.04 -3.58
CA ALA A 73 -17.10 16.94 -4.33
C ALA A 73 -18.55 16.56 -4.02
N LYS A 74 -18.98 16.91 -2.81
CA LYS A 74 -20.25 17.60 -2.57
C LYS A 74 -20.26 18.19 -1.16
#